data_AF-A0A257A430-F1
#
_entry.id   AF-A0A257A430-F1
#
_cell.length_a   1.000
_cell.length_b   1.000
_cell.length_c   1.000
_cell.angle_alpha   90.00
_cell.angle_beta   90.00
_cell.angle_gamma   90.00
#
_symmetry.space_group_name_H-M   'P 1'
#
loop_
_entity.id
_entity.type
_entity.pdbx_description
1 polymer ?
#
loop_
_entity_poly.entity_id
_entity_poly.type
_entity_poly.pdbx_seq_one_letter_code
_entity_poly.pdbx_strand_id
1 'polypeptide(L)'
;MSIEELNKAYIEAKGKLEEALKKAEKYGKIIGFVSRLAPSRIGSDGSLVQFEVDPLEYFRSHEEVSVAGSYLAAVDVKTGEVVSLRIKSVERRDVMSELGIPEAIALQTQLDASGLVTRARVVAEPLLAWNPERDEVKAAAYVIEPQSPIIKPNPEVFEKILGLPEEGVVLGLLAIGEKPLDVKIKLPLHALYQHMLVLGTTGAGKTTFIKNFIIALLNKLSFNVEEGYEPTIVVLDSTKDYVHMVLESVWKLEKNVETEEFIAEKVFDNIRNISKAKIIIPVTKQLCEKLRKYCERIGSKPRTINEYLEALGKYYVESSYFSIVEKILNGVVSSVDVEVKGYGPLRRIIVELTYSTSTGIKKTHLTLIPYAFSFKELKGPELAILNPFLTSQARDHLPRIINAFEEYGYKLTTLTDFLESLREALFKKGSEAYNIVFSRLGVHKGTVENIVRSLGVLDDSGIFDVILGNEIVGEPNLNAILENSRNELIIVDLAFLKENVPLVSGNVENIVALRILYKVFMWKMLRYAERAKTQPTIVIVDEAHRFFPAAGGGEGEYVMQVACA
;
A
#
# COMPACT_ATOMS: atom_id res chain seq x y z
N MET A 1 -15.49 59.72 10.52
CA MET A 1 -15.44 59.65 9.06
C MET A 1 -16.20 60.83 8.49
N SER A 2 -15.57 61.61 7.62
CA SER A 2 -16.25 62.65 6.85
C SER A 2 -17.21 62.02 5.83
N ILE A 3 -18.17 62.80 5.32
CA ILE A 3 -19.11 62.34 4.26
C ILE A 3 -18.34 61.91 3.00
N GLU A 4 -17.22 62.56 2.70
CA GLU A 4 -16.34 62.20 1.57
C GLU A 4 -15.64 60.85 1.78
N GLU A 5 -15.13 60.58 2.99
CA GLU A 5 -14.53 59.29 3.33
C GLU A 5 -15.55 58.15 3.25
N LEU A 6 -16.79 58.41 3.68
CA LEU A 6 -17.91 57.47 3.60
C LEU A 6 -18.28 57.13 2.15
N ASN A 7 -18.36 58.16 1.30
CA ASN A 7 -18.64 57.98 -0.13
C ASN A 7 -17.52 57.22 -0.84
N LYS A 8 -16.24 57.51 -0.51
CA LYS A 8 -15.09 56.79 -1.08
C LYS A 8 -15.10 55.32 -0.67
N ALA A 9 -15.34 55.04 0.61
CA ALA A 9 -15.44 53.67 1.12
C ALA A 9 -16.60 52.89 0.49
N TYR A 10 -17.75 53.53 0.28
CA TYR A 10 -18.90 52.91 -0.39
C TYR A 10 -18.60 52.56 -1.86
N ILE A 11 -17.99 53.47 -2.62
CA ILE A 11 -17.60 53.22 -4.01
C ILE A 11 -16.62 52.05 -4.10
N GLU A 12 -15.62 52.02 -3.21
CA GLU A 12 -14.64 50.93 -3.17
C GLU A 12 -15.30 49.58 -2.82
N ALA A 13 -16.14 49.54 -1.78
CA ALA A 13 -16.85 48.33 -1.37
C ALA A 13 -17.79 47.80 -2.47
N LYS A 14 -18.49 48.70 -3.18
CA LYS A 14 -19.33 48.35 -4.31
C LYS A 14 -18.51 47.74 -5.45
N GLY A 15 -17.36 48.34 -5.79
CA GLY A 15 -16.47 47.82 -6.81
C GLY A 15 -15.95 46.42 -6.48
N LYS A 16 -15.51 46.19 -5.24
CA LYS A 16 -15.06 44.87 -4.77
C LYS A 16 -16.16 43.82 -4.79
N LEU A 17 -17.39 44.18 -4.42
CA LEU A 17 -18.53 43.27 -4.47
C LEU A 17 -18.85 42.85 -5.92
N GLU A 18 -18.85 43.79 -6.86
CA GLU A 18 -19.04 43.50 -8.29
C GLU A 18 -17.92 42.61 -8.85
N GLU A 19 -16.68 42.82 -8.42
CA GLU A 19 -15.55 41.97 -8.80
C GLU A 19 -15.67 40.55 -8.22
N ALA A 20 -16.04 40.42 -6.95
CA ALA A 20 -16.26 39.14 -6.30
C ALA A 20 -17.38 38.35 -6.98
N LEU A 21 -18.46 39.00 -7.41
CA LEU A 21 -19.53 38.36 -8.18
C LEU A 21 -19.03 37.83 -9.54
N LYS A 22 -18.26 38.63 -10.28
CA LYS A 22 -17.66 38.19 -11.56
C LYS A 22 -16.71 37.00 -11.37
N LYS A 23 -15.89 37.02 -10.31
CA LYS A 23 -15.01 35.91 -9.94
C LYS A 23 -15.84 34.68 -9.54
N ALA A 24 -16.90 34.86 -8.78
CA ALA A 24 -17.79 33.79 -8.37
C ALA A 24 -18.43 33.07 -9.57
N GLU A 25 -18.97 33.81 -10.55
CA GLU A 25 -19.52 33.25 -11.79
C GLU A 25 -18.47 32.52 -12.65
N LYS A 26 -17.22 33.00 -12.64
CA LYS A 26 -16.12 32.36 -13.36
C LYS A 26 -15.70 31.03 -12.74
N TYR A 27 -15.61 30.96 -11.41
CA TYR A 27 -15.06 29.81 -10.68
C TYR A 27 -16.11 28.81 -10.21
N GLY A 28 -17.40 29.13 -10.35
CA GLY A 28 -18.46 28.20 -9.99
C GLY A 28 -19.86 28.77 -10.20
N LYS A 29 -20.85 28.00 -9.75
CA LYS A 29 -22.25 28.43 -9.75
C LYS A 29 -22.59 29.07 -8.41
N ILE A 30 -23.06 30.31 -8.42
CA ILE A 30 -23.52 30.99 -7.20
C ILE A 30 -24.79 30.31 -6.68
N ILE A 31 -24.78 29.94 -5.40
CA ILE A 31 -25.91 29.27 -4.71
C ILE A 31 -26.46 30.08 -3.54
N GLY A 32 -25.70 31.06 -3.05
CA GLY A 32 -26.05 31.80 -1.85
C GLY A 32 -25.07 32.90 -1.49
N PHE A 33 -25.25 33.47 -0.30
CA PHE A 33 -24.40 34.56 0.21
C PHE A 33 -24.17 34.39 1.71
N VAL A 34 -22.98 34.82 2.17
CA VAL A 34 -22.68 34.93 3.61
C VAL A 34 -23.72 35.83 4.27
N SER A 35 -24.30 35.34 5.37
CA SER A 35 -25.44 35.99 6.00
C SER A 35 -25.07 37.39 6.49
N ARG A 36 -26.02 38.31 6.35
CA ARG A 36 -25.91 39.68 6.87
C ARG A 36 -26.29 39.77 8.34
N LEU A 37 -27.01 38.76 8.83
CA LEU A 37 -27.66 38.75 10.14
C LEU A 37 -26.84 37.94 11.16
N ALA A 38 -26.13 36.92 10.68
CA ALA A 38 -25.24 36.12 11.50
C ALA A 38 -23.79 36.63 11.40
N PRO A 39 -23.09 36.82 12.53
CA PRO A 39 -21.70 37.23 12.51
C PRO A 39 -20.80 36.07 12.05
N SER A 40 -19.94 36.33 11.06
CA SER A 40 -18.77 35.49 10.77
C SER A 40 -17.78 35.58 11.94
N ARG A 41 -17.25 34.45 12.43
CA ARG A 41 -16.37 34.41 13.61
C ARG A 41 -15.12 33.57 13.36
N ILE A 42 -14.01 34.02 13.94
CA ILE A 42 -12.78 33.25 14.11
C ILE A 42 -12.45 33.22 15.59
N GLY A 43 -12.16 32.04 16.13
CA GLY A 43 -11.77 31.85 17.52
C GLY A 43 -10.85 30.64 17.68
N SER A 44 -10.31 30.46 18.89
CA SER A 44 -9.51 29.28 19.27
C SER A 44 -10.26 27.96 19.09
N ASP A 45 -11.59 28.02 19.18
CA ASP A 45 -12.48 26.86 19.19
C ASP A 45 -12.99 26.51 17.77
N GLY A 46 -12.51 27.23 16.75
CA GLY A 46 -12.83 27.04 15.35
C GLY A 46 -13.35 28.31 14.66
N SER A 47 -13.15 28.37 13.34
CA SER A 47 -13.71 29.42 12.47
C SER A 47 -15.06 28.96 11.93
N LEU A 48 -16.09 29.80 12.04
CA LEU A 48 -17.43 29.50 11.54
C LEU A 48 -17.96 30.63 10.68
N VAL A 49 -18.50 30.26 9.53
CA VAL A 49 -19.22 31.14 8.61
C VAL A 49 -20.62 30.59 8.42
N GLN A 50 -21.59 31.49 8.53
CA GLN A 50 -22.98 31.18 8.28
C GLN A 50 -23.43 31.85 6.99
N PHE A 51 -24.09 31.10 6.12
CA PHE A 51 -24.61 31.59 4.87
C PHE A 51 -26.02 31.05 4.59
N GLU A 52 -26.69 31.72 3.67
CA GLU A 52 -28.03 31.37 3.24
C GLU A 52 -28.02 30.92 1.78
N VAL A 53 -28.67 29.80 1.50
CA VAL A 53 -28.81 29.24 0.16
C VAL A 53 -30.21 29.52 -0.36
N ASP A 54 -30.30 29.92 -1.64
CA ASP A 54 -31.58 30.17 -2.29
C ASP A 54 -32.46 28.90 -2.31
N PRO A 55 -33.78 29.01 -2.06
CA PRO A 55 -34.64 27.83 -2.01
C PRO A 55 -34.61 26.98 -3.28
N LEU A 56 -34.58 27.60 -4.47
CA LEU A 56 -34.57 26.89 -5.74
C LEU A 56 -33.25 26.14 -5.94
N GLU A 57 -32.14 26.77 -5.58
CA GLU A 57 -30.81 26.15 -5.66
C GLU A 57 -30.64 25.05 -4.62
N TYR A 58 -31.19 25.22 -3.42
CA TYR A 58 -31.24 24.17 -2.40
C TYR A 58 -31.98 22.94 -2.91
N PHE A 59 -33.15 23.10 -3.54
CA PHE A 59 -33.89 21.97 -4.11
C PHE A 59 -33.14 21.29 -5.26
N ARG A 60 -32.47 22.06 -6.12
CA ARG A 60 -31.72 21.53 -7.27
C ARG A 60 -30.42 20.83 -6.89
N SER A 61 -29.75 21.30 -5.84
CA SER A 61 -28.42 20.83 -5.43
C SER A 61 -28.43 20.25 -4.01
N HIS A 62 -29.56 19.66 -3.60
CA HIS A 62 -29.73 19.18 -2.22
C HIS A 62 -28.67 18.14 -1.85
N GLU A 63 -28.27 17.26 -2.76
CA GLU A 63 -27.28 16.20 -2.49
C GLU A 63 -25.92 16.74 -2.05
N GLU A 64 -25.57 17.95 -2.48
CA GLU A 64 -24.28 18.58 -2.19
C GLU A 64 -24.38 19.58 -1.04
N VAL A 65 -25.50 20.32 -0.96
CA VAL A 65 -25.70 21.38 0.03
C VAL A 65 -26.24 20.85 1.35
N SER A 66 -27.05 19.78 1.35
CA SER A 66 -27.72 19.26 2.55
C SER A 66 -26.90 18.24 3.35
N VAL A 67 -25.75 17.82 2.81
CA VAL A 67 -24.90 16.78 3.42
C VAL A 67 -23.78 17.41 4.24
N ALA A 68 -23.71 17.04 5.53
CA ALA A 68 -22.60 17.46 6.38
C ALA A 68 -21.29 16.84 5.88
N GLY A 69 -20.22 17.63 5.87
CA GLY A 69 -18.92 17.24 5.32
C GLY A 69 -18.70 17.60 3.85
N SER A 70 -19.74 18.03 3.13
CA SER A 70 -19.61 18.55 1.76
C SER A 70 -18.75 19.82 1.69
N TYR A 71 -18.17 20.04 0.52
CA TYR A 71 -17.30 21.18 0.23
C TYR A 71 -17.97 22.19 -0.69
N LEU A 72 -17.91 23.46 -0.32
CA LEU A 72 -18.31 24.62 -1.09
C LEU A 72 -17.18 25.64 -1.09
N ALA A 73 -17.36 26.80 -1.74
CA ALA A 73 -16.44 27.90 -1.58
C ALA A 73 -17.15 29.26 -1.44
N ALA A 74 -16.48 30.21 -0.79
CA ALA A 74 -16.86 31.61 -0.79
C ALA A 74 -15.82 32.43 -1.57
N VAL A 75 -16.25 33.41 -2.36
CA VAL A 75 -15.33 34.43 -2.89
C VAL A 75 -15.37 35.61 -1.95
N ASP A 76 -14.33 35.80 -1.14
CA ASP A 76 -14.31 36.87 -0.13
C ASP A 76 -14.25 38.24 -0.82
N VAL A 77 -15.19 39.13 -0.48
CA VAL A 77 -15.28 40.47 -1.08
C VAL A 77 -14.07 41.32 -0.72
N LYS A 78 -13.47 41.10 0.45
CA LYS A 78 -12.32 41.87 0.91
C LYS A 78 -11.04 41.49 0.18
N THR A 79 -10.72 40.20 0.07
CA THR A 79 -9.45 39.74 -0.52
C THR A 79 -9.55 39.32 -1.98
N GLY A 80 -10.76 39.02 -2.48
CA GLY A 80 -10.96 38.42 -3.80
C GLY A 80 -10.50 36.96 -3.91
N GLU A 81 -10.14 36.34 -2.78
CA GLU A 81 -9.68 34.95 -2.70
C GLU A 81 -10.87 33.99 -2.66
N VAL A 82 -10.67 32.79 -3.22
CA VAL A 82 -11.66 31.72 -3.19
C VAL A 82 -11.37 30.84 -1.97
N VAL A 83 -12.25 30.88 -0.98
CA VAL A 83 -12.11 30.22 0.31
C VAL A 83 -12.91 28.93 0.34
N SER A 84 -12.25 27.79 0.51
CA SER A 84 -12.89 26.49 0.72
C SER A 84 -13.67 26.46 2.04
N LEU A 85 -14.89 25.93 1.98
CA LEU A 85 -15.82 25.80 3.09
C LEU A 85 -16.25 24.33 3.25
N ARG A 86 -16.15 23.79 4.46
CA ARG A 86 -16.68 22.46 4.80
C ARG A 86 -17.96 22.60 5.61
N ILE A 87 -19.06 22.06 5.09
CA ILE A 87 -20.39 22.13 5.72
C ILE A 87 -20.37 21.36 7.05
N LYS A 88 -20.79 22.00 8.14
CA LYS A 88 -20.94 21.40 9.48
C LYS A 88 -22.38 21.04 9.77
N SER A 89 -23.30 21.94 9.45
CA SER A 89 -24.72 21.75 9.69
C SER A 89 -25.55 22.54 8.70
N VAL A 90 -26.72 22.00 8.39
CA VAL A 90 -27.71 22.60 7.50
C VAL A 90 -29.03 22.61 8.26
N GLU A 91 -29.66 23.76 8.32
CA GLU A 91 -30.93 23.96 8.98
C GLU A 91 -31.95 24.49 7.97
N ARG A 92 -33.12 23.86 7.94
CA ARG A 92 -34.27 24.32 7.15
C ARG A 92 -35.47 24.47 8.08
N ARG A 93 -36.16 25.61 7.97
CA ARG A 93 -37.36 25.93 8.74
C ARG A 93 -38.49 26.27 7.80
N ASP A 94 -39.72 25.92 8.16
CA ASP A 94 -40.90 26.42 7.46
C ASP A 94 -41.08 27.93 7.69
N VAL A 95 -41.76 28.65 6.79
CA VAL A 95 -42.06 30.08 6.95
C VAL A 95 -42.77 30.35 8.28
N MET A 96 -43.73 29.54 8.69
CA MET A 96 -44.44 29.68 9.97
C MET A 96 -43.50 29.52 11.17
N SER A 97 -42.52 28.62 11.04
CA SER A 97 -41.49 28.40 12.06
C SER A 97 -40.48 29.55 12.12
N GLU A 98 -40.12 30.17 10.99
CA GLU A 98 -39.28 31.38 10.98
C GLU A 98 -39.99 32.57 11.62
N LEU A 99 -41.31 32.69 11.42
CA LEU A 99 -42.16 33.72 12.04
C LEU A 99 -42.44 33.45 13.53
N GLY A 100 -42.02 32.29 14.07
CA GLY A 100 -42.20 31.93 15.47
C GLY A 100 -43.65 31.64 15.86
N ILE A 101 -44.49 31.22 14.91
CA ILE A 101 -45.90 30.91 15.16
C ILE A 101 -45.97 29.62 15.99
N PRO A 102 -46.58 29.63 17.20
CA PRO A 102 -46.73 28.43 18.02
C PRO A 102 -47.59 27.37 17.32
N GLU A 103 -47.24 26.08 17.50
CA GLU A 103 -47.98 24.94 16.93
C GLU A 103 -49.48 24.98 17.25
N ALA A 104 -49.87 25.52 18.41
CA ALA A 104 -51.27 25.67 18.82
C ALA A 104 -52.10 26.56 17.88
N ILE A 105 -51.47 27.46 17.12
CA ILE A 105 -52.11 28.34 16.13
C ILE A 105 -52.03 27.75 14.72
N ALA A 106 -51.05 26.90 14.44
CA ALA A 106 -50.81 26.23 13.15
C ALA A 106 -51.76 25.05 12.88
N LEU A 107 -53.03 25.19 13.28
CA LEU A 107 -54.08 24.14 13.22
C LEU A 107 -54.52 23.75 11.80
N GLN A 108 -53.93 24.32 10.74
CA GLN A 108 -54.17 23.87 9.36
C GLN A 108 -53.12 22.85 8.95
N THR A 109 -53.46 21.57 9.08
CA THR A 109 -52.70 20.42 8.56
C THR A 109 -52.76 20.28 7.03
N GLN A 110 -53.02 21.37 6.30
CA GLN A 110 -52.97 21.33 4.83
C GLN A 110 -51.51 21.50 4.40
N LEU A 111 -51.04 20.59 3.55
CA LEU A 111 -49.73 20.69 2.93
C LEU A 111 -49.67 21.98 2.11
N ASP A 112 -48.92 22.97 2.58
CA ASP A 112 -48.71 24.24 1.90
C ASP A 112 -47.29 24.31 1.32
N ALA A 113 -47.21 24.35 -0.02
CA ALA A 113 -45.94 24.49 -0.72
C ALA A 113 -45.28 25.88 -0.48
N SER A 114 -46.06 26.90 -0.13
CA SER A 114 -45.56 28.25 0.09
C SER A 114 -44.62 28.35 1.31
N GLY A 115 -44.84 27.49 2.31
CA GLY A 115 -43.99 27.36 3.50
C GLY A 115 -42.58 26.84 3.22
N LEU A 116 -42.35 26.22 2.06
CA LEU A 116 -41.06 25.63 1.67
C LEU A 116 -40.11 26.62 0.97
N VAL A 117 -40.56 27.85 0.71
CA VAL A 117 -39.79 28.91 0.01
C VAL A 117 -38.83 29.64 0.96
N THR A 118 -38.48 29.04 2.09
CA THR A 118 -37.47 29.55 3.03
C THR A 118 -36.06 29.20 2.58
N ARG A 119 -35.12 30.07 2.94
CA ARG A 119 -33.69 29.85 2.68
C ARG A 119 -33.15 28.80 3.64
N ALA A 120 -32.29 27.91 3.13
CA ALA A 120 -31.55 27.01 3.99
C ALA A 120 -30.42 27.77 4.67
N ARG A 121 -30.27 27.61 5.99
CA ARG A 121 -29.18 28.19 6.77
C ARG A 121 -28.09 27.15 6.90
N VAL A 122 -26.91 27.47 6.40
CA VAL A 122 -25.77 26.56 6.42
C VAL A 122 -24.67 27.16 7.28
N VAL A 123 -24.12 26.33 8.16
CA VAL A 123 -22.93 26.66 8.94
C VAL A 123 -21.78 25.84 8.37
N ALA A 124 -20.69 26.52 8.03
CA ALA A 124 -19.50 25.90 7.47
C ALA A 124 -18.22 26.42 8.12
N GLU A 125 -17.19 25.59 8.06
CA GLU A 125 -15.85 25.88 8.53
C GLU A 125 -14.95 26.24 7.32
N PRO A 126 -14.32 27.41 7.29
CA PRO A 126 -13.33 27.75 6.27
C PRO A 126 -12.02 26.99 6.51
N LEU A 127 -11.40 26.48 5.44
CA LEU A 127 -10.17 25.68 5.53
C LEU A 127 -8.97 26.41 4.90
N LEU A 128 -8.97 26.50 3.58
CA LEU A 128 -7.92 27.10 2.75
C LEU A 128 -8.50 28.22 1.87
N ALA A 129 -7.67 29.22 1.59
CA ALA A 129 -7.95 30.32 0.69
C ALA A 129 -6.97 30.25 -0.48
N TRP A 130 -7.51 30.17 -1.70
CA TRP A 130 -6.75 30.21 -2.95
C TRP A 130 -6.83 31.60 -3.56
N ASN A 131 -5.67 32.15 -3.95
CA ASN A 131 -5.56 33.40 -4.68
C ASN A 131 -5.44 33.12 -6.19
N PRO A 132 -6.47 33.40 -7.01
CA PRO A 132 -6.45 33.06 -8.43
C PRO A 132 -5.47 33.87 -9.28
N GLU A 133 -4.95 35.00 -8.78
CA GLU A 133 -4.04 35.88 -9.52
C GLU A 133 -2.58 35.47 -9.35
N ARG A 134 -2.23 34.90 -8.19
CA ARG A 134 -0.89 34.43 -7.85
C ARG A 134 -0.74 32.91 -7.89
N ASP A 135 -1.86 32.20 -7.98
CA ASP A 135 -1.96 30.75 -7.82
C ASP A 135 -1.37 30.24 -6.49
N GLU A 136 -1.63 30.99 -5.41
CA GLU A 136 -1.14 30.67 -4.06
C GLU A 136 -2.28 30.16 -3.16
N VAL A 137 -2.03 29.13 -2.38
CA VAL A 137 -2.98 28.56 -1.41
C VAL A 137 -2.44 28.77 0.01
N LYS A 138 -3.28 29.32 0.89
CA LYS A 138 -2.94 29.59 2.30
C LYS A 138 -4.06 29.16 3.24
N ALA A 139 -3.79 29.06 4.54
CA ALA A 139 -4.84 28.84 5.53
C ALA A 139 -5.81 30.03 5.58
N ALA A 140 -7.11 29.76 5.64
CA ALA A 140 -8.16 30.76 5.74
C ALA A 140 -8.30 31.30 7.18
N ALA A 141 -7.27 32.01 7.65
CA ALA A 141 -7.17 32.53 9.02
C ALA A 141 -7.83 33.91 9.21
N TYR A 142 -8.75 34.31 8.33
CA TYR A 142 -9.42 35.62 8.36
C TYR A 142 -10.93 35.50 8.18
N VAL A 143 -11.66 36.48 8.75
CA VAL A 143 -13.12 36.50 8.69
C VAL A 143 -13.57 36.80 7.26
N ILE A 144 -14.46 35.95 6.72
CA ILE A 144 -15.11 36.16 5.43
C ILE A 144 -16.18 37.24 5.58
N GLU A 145 -16.14 38.24 4.70
CA GLU A 145 -17.06 39.37 4.78
C GLU A 145 -18.52 38.95 4.55
N PRO A 146 -19.48 39.54 5.28
CA PRO A 146 -20.89 39.40 4.96
C PRO A 146 -21.18 39.76 3.50
N GLN A 147 -22.19 39.12 2.90
CA GLN A 147 -22.53 39.28 1.48
C GLN A 147 -21.52 38.73 0.49
N SER A 148 -20.43 38.08 0.94
CA SER A 148 -19.57 37.33 0.04
C SER A 148 -20.35 36.22 -0.66
N PRO A 149 -20.27 36.08 -1.99
CA PRO A 149 -20.98 35.05 -2.72
C PRO A 149 -20.46 33.66 -2.38
N ILE A 150 -21.39 32.73 -2.20
CA ILE A 150 -21.12 31.30 -2.02
C ILE A 150 -21.33 30.60 -3.35
N ILE A 151 -20.34 29.83 -3.75
CA ILE A 151 -20.34 29.08 -5.00
C ILE A 151 -20.26 27.59 -4.76
N LYS A 152 -20.89 26.85 -5.67
CA LYS A 152 -20.53 25.48 -6.01
C LYS A 152 -19.34 25.55 -6.97
N PRO A 153 -18.12 25.17 -6.55
CA PRO A 153 -16.93 25.28 -7.39
C PRO A 153 -17.00 24.36 -8.61
N ASN A 154 -16.35 24.76 -9.70
CA ASN A 154 -16.07 23.86 -10.82
C ASN A 154 -15.04 22.79 -10.40
N PRO A 155 -14.99 21.61 -11.04
CA PRO A 155 -14.04 20.54 -10.69
C PRO A 155 -12.58 21.00 -10.61
N GLU A 156 -12.12 21.81 -11.57
CA GLU A 156 -10.76 22.36 -11.60
C GLU A 156 -10.44 23.26 -10.38
N VAL A 157 -11.45 23.92 -9.84
CA VAL A 157 -11.30 24.81 -8.68
C VAL A 157 -11.16 24.00 -7.39
N PHE A 158 -11.79 22.81 -7.30
CA PHE A 158 -11.62 21.92 -6.15
C PHE A 158 -10.17 21.51 -5.92
N GLU A 159 -9.42 21.24 -6.99
CA GLU A 159 -7.98 20.88 -6.88
C GLU A 159 -7.18 21.99 -6.19
N LYS A 160 -7.43 23.25 -6.58
CA LYS A 160 -6.74 24.42 -6.02
C LYS A 160 -7.19 24.74 -4.60
N ILE A 161 -8.49 24.83 -4.34
CA ILE A 161 -8.99 25.26 -3.02
C ILE A 161 -8.81 24.21 -1.92
N LEU A 162 -8.62 22.94 -2.27
CA LEU A 162 -8.29 21.87 -1.32
C LEU A 162 -6.78 21.64 -1.19
N GLY A 163 -5.95 22.37 -1.97
CA GLY A 163 -4.50 22.19 -1.99
C GLY A 163 -4.09 20.78 -2.40
N LEU A 164 -4.83 20.18 -3.34
CA LEU A 164 -4.53 18.83 -3.81
C LEU A 164 -3.25 18.84 -4.65
N PRO A 165 -2.39 17.82 -4.52
CA PRO A 165 -1.18 17.72 -5.32
C PRO A 165 -1.48 17.61 -6.81
N GLU A 166 -0.73 18.36 -7.64
CA GLU A 166 -0.86 18.31 -9.10
C GLU A 166 -0.24 17.03 -9.69
N GLU A 167 0.85 16.55 -9.11
CA GLU A 167 1.56 15.34 -9.53
C GLU A 167 1.56 14.27 -8.42
N GLY A 168 1.45 13.02 -8.83
CA GLY A 168 1.52 11.89 -7.92
C GLY A 168 0.76 10.66 -8.40
N VAL A 169 0.71 9.65 -7.53
CA VAL A 169 -0.04 8.42 -7.76
C VAL A 169 -1.52 8.68 -7.54
N VAL A 170 -2.35 8.44 -8.55
CA VAL A 170 -3.80 8.58 -8.43
C VAL A 170 -4.34 7.53 -7.46
N LEU A 171 -5.02 7.97 -6.40
CA LEU A 171 -5.67 7.11 -5.41
C LEU A 171 -7.14 6.84 -5.75
N GLY A 172 -7.80 7.81 -6.40
CA GLY A 172 -9.22 7.74 -6.73
C GLY A 172 -9.79 9.14 -7.02
N LEU A 173 -11.11 9.27 -6.92
CA LEU A 173 -11.83 10.53 -7.10
C LEU A 173 -12.30 11.08 -5.75
N LEU A 174 -12.40 12.41 -5.66
CA LEU A 174 -13.07 13.06 -4.54
C LEU A 174 -14.57 12.73 -4.61
N ALA A 175 -15.14 12.27 -3.50
CA ALA A 175 -16.59 12.05 -3.38
C ALA A 175 -17.20 13.05 -2.40
N ILE A 176 -18.37 13.59 -2.76
CA ILE A 176 -19.22 14.38 -1.87
C ILE A 176 -20.51 13.58 -1.66
N GLY A 177 -20.75 13.14 -0.42
CA GLY A 177 -21.79 12.14 -0.14
C GLY A 177 -21.48 10.83 -0.88
N GLU A 178 -22.42 10.37 -1.70
CA GLU A 178 -22.27 9.16 -2.53
C GLU A 178 -21.85 9.47 -3.97
N LYS A 179 -21.64 10.74 -4.31
CA LYS A 179 -21.39 11.19 -5.68
C LYS A 179 -19.90 11.47 -5.91
N PRO A 180 -19.23 10.74 -6.82
CA PRO A 180 -17.87 11.08 -7.22
C PRO A 180 -17.85 12.35 -8.08
N LEU A 181 -16.84 13.18 -7.87
CA LEU A 181 -16.53 14.34 -8.69
C LEU A 181 -15.37 14.02 -9.63
N ASP A 182 -15.29 14.71 -10.77
CA ASP A 182 -14.15 14.62 -11.70
C ASP A 182 -12.92 15.38 -11.14
N VAL A 183 -12.45 14.96 -9.97
CA VAL A 183 -11.34 15.56 -9.23
C VAL A 183 -10.48 14.42 -8.72
N LYS A 184 -9.29 14.27 -9.27
CA LYS A 184 -8.39 13.14 -8.95
C LYS A 184 -7.62 13.42 -7.68
N ILE A 185 -7.75 12.55 -6.70
CA ILE A 185 -6.91 12.58 -5.51
C ILE A 185 -5.59 11.89 -5.82
N LYS A 186 -4.48 12.61 -5.64
CA LYS A 186 -3.13 12.12 -5.92
C LYS A 186 -2.29 12.11 -4.64
N LEU A 187 -1.44 11.10 -4.53
CA LEU A 187 -0.40 11.01 -3.51
C LEU A 187 0.96 11.37 -4.11
N PRO A 188 1.65 12.41 -3.63
CA PRO A 188 2.96 12.76 -4.11
C PRO A 188 3.95 11.61 -3.86
N LEU A 189 4.82 11.33 -4.83
CA LEU A 189 5.80 10.24 -4.70
C LEU A 189 6.70 10.41 -3.47
N HIS A 190 7.08 11.65 -3.15
CA HIS A 190 7.97 11.91 -2.02
C HIS A 190 7.35 11.56 -0.66
N ALA A 191 6.02 11.51 -0.57
CA ALA A 191 5.33 11.06 0.65
C ALA A 191 5.61 9.58 0.96
N LEU A 192 5.96 8.78 -0.04
CA LEU A 192 6.28 7.35 0.13
C LEU A 192 7.60 7.11 0.87
N TYR A 193 8.47 8.13 0.96
CA TYR A 193 9.69 8.04 1.76
C TYR A 193 9.46 8.14 3.27
N GLN A 194 8.25 8.51 3.72
CA GLN A 194 7.91 8.68 5.14
C GLN A 194 7.18 7.46 5.73
N HIS A 195 7.13 6.34 5.00
CA HIS A 195 6.29 5.17 5.27
C HIS A 195 4.78 5.46 5.23
N MET A 196 3.99 4.44 4.91
CA MET A 196 2.53 4.54 4.85
C MET A 196 1.91 3.37 5.59
N LEU A 197 0.92 3.67 6.44
CA LEU A 197 0.10 2.68 7.12
C LEU A 197 -1.31 2.70 6.53
N VAL A 198 -1.72 1.58 5.91
CA VAL A 198 -3.07 1.42 5.37
C VAL A 198 -3.91 0.60 6.35
N LEU A 199 -4.92 1.24 6.94
CA LEU A 199 -5.83 0.64 7.92
C LEU A 199 -7.22 0.43 7.34
N GLY A 200 -7.90 -0.60 7.84
CA GLY A 200 -9.25 -0.96 7.42
C GLY A 200 -9.66 -2.30 8.01
N THR A 201 -10.96 -2.48 8.21
CA THR A 201 -11.53 -3.77 8.64
C THR A 201 -11.44 -4.81 7.52
N THR A 202 -11.62 -6.09 7.85
CA THR A 202 -11.71 -7.15 6.84
C THR A 202 -12.86 -6.85 5.88
N GLY A 203 -12.60 -6.92 4.58
CA GLY A 203 -13.58 -6.58 3.54
C GLY A 203 -13.68 -5.08 3.20
N ALA A 204 -12.96 -4.19 3.90
CA ALA A 204 -12.97 -2.75 3.61
C ALA A 204 -12.21 -2.35 2.32
N GLY A 205 -11.63 -3.31 1.59
CA GLY A 205 -10.95 -3.05 0.32
C GLY A 205 -9.45 -2.70 0.42
N LYS A 206 -8.77 -3.00 1.54
CA LYS A 206 -7.31 -2.76 1.70
C LYS A 206 -6.48 -3.34 0.55
N THR A 207 -6.62 -4.63 0.28
CA THR A 207 -5.88 -5.32 -0.79
C THR A 207 -6.23 -4.77 -2.17
N THR A 208 -7.50 -4.41 -2.42
CA THR A 208 -7.93 -3.76 -3.66
C THR A 208 -7.27 -2.40 -3.84
N PHE A 209 -7.24 -1.58 -2.80
CA PHE A 209 -6.54 -0.30 -2.80
C PHE A 209 -5.05 -0.47 -3.12
N ILE A 210 -4.36 -1.41 -2.46
CA ILE A 210 -2.94 -1.66 -2.70
C ILE A 210 -2.69 -2.15 -4.13
N LYS A 211 -3.50 -3.06 -4.66
CA LYS A 211 -3.39 -3.55 -6.05
C LYS A 211 -3.52 -2.40 -7.06
N ASN A 212 -4.53 -1.54 -6.87
CA ASN A 212 -4.74 -0.36 -7.72
C ASN A 212 -3.58 0.64 -7.60
N PHE A 213 -3.07 0.83 -6.38
CA PHE A 213 -1.92 1.69 -6.11
C PHE A 213 -0.64 1.20 -6.81
N ILE A 214 -0.36 -0.10 -6.76
CA ILE A 214 0.76 -0.74 -7.48
C ILE A 214 0.63 -0.52 -8.99
N ILE A 215 -0.56 -0.77 -9.53
CA ILE A 215 -0.83 -0.61 -10.96
C ILE A 215 -0.62 0.86 -11.38
N ALA A 216 -1.14 1.82 -10.61
CA ALA A 216 -0.98 3.25 -10.88
C ALA A 216 0.50 3.68 -10.83
N LEU A 217 1.28 3.17 -9.86
CA LEU A 217 2.71 3.42 -9.74
C LEU A 217 3.51 2.93 -10.96
N LEU A 218 3.24 1.71 -11.44
CA LEU A 218 4.00 1.11 -12.55
C LEU A 218 3.64 1.70 -13.91
N ASN A 219 2.42 2.24 -14.05
CA ASN A 219 1.96 2.90 -15.26
C ASN A 219 2.46 4.36 -15.39
N LYS A 220 2.80 5.03 -14.28
CA LYS A 220 3.41 6.38 -14.26
C LYS A 220 2.63 7.43 -15.08
N LEU A 221 1.29 7.39 -15.05
CA LEU A 221 0.45 8.26 -15.90
C LEU A 221 0.33 9.69 -15.40
N SER A 222 0.55 9.92 -14.10
CA SER A 222 0.25 11.20 -13.44
C SER A 222 1.44 11.80 -12.69
N PHE A 223 2.64 11.30 -13.00
CA PHE A 223 3.90 11.81 -12.48
C PHE A 223 5.04 11.42 -13.42
N ASN A 224 6.08 12.26 -13.47
CA ASN A 224 7.30 11.96 -14.18
C ASN A 224 8.41 11.59 -13.21
N VAL A 225 9.28 10.68 -13.63
CA VAL A 225 10.50 10.30 -12.91
C VAL A 225 11.65 10.34 -13.89
N GLU A 226 12.81 10.82 -13.42
CA GLU A 226 14.05 10.76 -14.20
C GLU A 226 14.36 9.31 -14.60
N GLU A 227 15.02 9.13 -15.75
CA GLU A 227 15.45 7.81 -16.19
C GLU A 227 16.37 7.18 -15.14
N GLY A 228 16.05 5.94 -14.74
CA GLY A 228 16.76 5.26 -13.65
C GLY A 228 16.16 5.46 -12.26
N TYR A 229 15.15 6.31 -12.12
CA TYR A 229 14.37 6.52 -10.89
C TYR A 229 12.97 5.92 -10.95
N GLU A 230 12.72 5.00 -11.87
CA GLU A 230 11.43 4.33 -11.94
C GLU A 230 11.23 3.38 -10.76
N PRO A 231 10.11 3.49 -10.01
CA PRO A 231 9.92 2.76 -8.77
C PRO A 231 9.95 1.24 -9.00
N THR A 232 10.70 0.54 -8.16
CA THR A 232 10.62 -0.92 -8.03
C THR A 232 9.69 -1.26 -6.87
N ILE A 233 8.74 -2.16 -7.09
CA ILE A 233 7.77 -2.57 -6.07
C ILE A 233 8.14 -3.98 -5.62
N VAL A 234 8.28 -4.17 -4.30
CA VAL A 234 8.52 -5.49 -3.68
C VAL A 234 7.33 -5.79 -2.78
N VAL A 235 6.61 -6.88 -3.04
CA VAL A 235 5.46 -7.30 -2.24
C VAL A 235 5.80 -8.56 -1.46
N LEU A 236 5.57 -8.54 -0.15
CA LEU A 236 5.61 -9.73 0.69
C LEU A 236 4.20 -10.33 0.74
N ASP A 237 3.96 -11.37 -0.05
CA ASP A 237 2.61 -11.91 -0.29
C ASP A 237 2.35 -13.15 0.58
N SER A 238 1.58 -12.96 1.66
CA SER A 238 1.20 -14.03 2.59
C SER A 238 -0.18 -14.64 2.31
N THR A 239 -0.90 -14.14 1.30
CA THR A 239 -2.27 -14.58 0.95
C THR A 239 -2.41 -15.07 -0.49
N LYS A 240 -1.36 -14.95 -1.31
CA LYS A 240 -1.34 -15.25 -2.75
C LYS A 240 -2.23 -14.30 -3.56
N ASP A 241 -2.48 -13.09 -3.05
CA ASP A 241 -3.34 -12.12 -3.71
C ASP A 241 -2.64 -11.39 -4.86
N TYR A 242 -1.33 -11.17 -4.76
CA TYR A 242 -0.58 -10.30 -5.66
C TYR A 242 0.01 -11.06 -6.84
N VAL A 243 0.28 -12.36 -6.68
CA VAL A 243 0.76 -13.22 -7.78
C VAL A 243 -0.22 -13.25 -8.96
N HIS A 244 -1.51 -13.01 -8.72
CA HIS A 244 -2.54 -12.98 -9.76
C HIS A 244 -2.69 -11.63 -10.47
N MET A 245 -1.99 -10.57 -10.02
CA MET A 245 -2.07 -9.24 -10.66
C MET A 245 -1.61 -9.22 -12.12
N VAL A 246 -0.87 -10.26 -12.54
CA VAL A 246 -0.42 -10.40 -13.92
C VAL A 246 -1.47 -10.96 -14.88
N LEU A 247 -2.60 -11.42 -14.34
CA LEU A 247 -3.74 -11.91 -15.10
C LEU A 247 -4.64 -10.73 -15.49
N GLU A 248 -5.49 -10.94 -16.49
CA GLU A 248 -6.48 -9.96 -16.89
C GLU A 248 -7.39 -9.56 -15.72
N SER A 249 -7.59 -8.25 -15.58
CA SER A 249 -8.57 -7.71 -14.66
C SER A 249 -9.96 -7.86 -15.27
N VAL A 250 -10.82 -8.64 -14.62
CA VAL A 250 -12.23 -8.75 -15.00
C VAL A 250 -13.03 -7.89 -14.05
N TRP A 251 -13.66 -6.87 -14.60
CA TRP A 251 -14.59 -6.05 -13.86
C TRP A 251 -16.01 -6.46 -14.23
N LYS A 252 -16.71 -7.09 -13.28
CA LYS A 252 -18.13 -7.40 -13.40
C LYS A 252 -18.90 -6.28 -12.71
N LEU A 253 -19.57 -5.45 -13.50
CA LEU A 253 -20.41 -4.37 -12.99
C LEU A 253 -21.63 -5.00 -12.30
N GLU A 254 -21.76 -4.82 -10.98
CA GLU A 254 -22.91 -5.26 -10.20
C GLU A 254 -23.66 -4.06 -9.61
N LYS A 255 -24.73 -3.63 -10.28
CA LYS A 255 -25.60 -2.46 -9.93
C LYS A 255 -24.85 -1.12 -9.87
N ASN A 256 -25.57 -0.01 -10.14
CA ASN A 256 -25.00 1.35 -10.25
C ASN A 256 -23.88 1.50 -11.31
N VAL A 257 -24.11 0.87 -12.46
CA VAL A 257 -23.20 0.80 -13.62
C VAL A 257 -22.62 2.18 -13.98
N GLU A 258 -23.44 3.23 -14.04
CA GLU A 258 -23.00 4.56 -14.49
C GLU A 258 -21.96 5.21 -13.58
N THR A 259 -22.09 5.07 -12.25
CA THR A 259 -21.15 5.68 -11.30
C THR A 259 -19.84 4.93 -11.26
N GLU A 260 -19.92 3.60 -11.29
CA GLU A 260 -18.76 2.73 -11.38
C GLU A 260 -17.99 3.01 -12.67
N GLU A 261 -18.65 2.96 -13.83
CA GLU A 261 -18.07 3.27 -15.16
C GLU A 261 -17.40 4.63 -15.18
N PHE A 262 -18.06 5.67 -14.64
CA PHE A 262 -17.48 7.00 -14.53
C PHE A 262 -16.17 7.00 -13.72
N ILE A 263 -16.15 6.34 -12.56
CA ILE A 263 -14.93 6.24 -11.74
C ILE A 263 -13.83 5.53 -12.53
N ALA A 264 -14.16 4.44 -13.20
CA ALA A 264 -13.13 3.68 -13.91
C ALA A 264 -12.63 4.36 -15.17
N GLU A 265 -13.49 5.04 -15.91
CA GLU A 265 -13.05 5.86 -17.05
C GLU A 265 -12.09 6.96 -16.55
N LYS A 266 -12.47 7.68 -15.50
CA LYS A 266 -11.65 8.80 -15.02
C LYS A 266 -10.36 8.36 -14.35
N VAL A 267 -10.37 7.25 -13.61
CA VAL A 267 -9.19 6.78 -12.85
C VAL A 267 -8.34 5.79 -13.65
N PHE A 268 -8.95 4.89 -14.42
CA PHE A 268 -8.31 3.69 -14.98
C PHE A 268 -8.27 3.61 -16.52
N ASP A 269 -8.91 4.49 -17.30
CA ASP A 269 -9.02 4.36 -18.78
C ASP A 269 -7.67 4.22 -19.51
N ASN A 270 -6.62 4.85 -18.98
CA ASN A 270 -5.27 4.80 -19.56
C ASN A 270 -4.33 3.79 -18.87
N ILE A 271 -4.83 3.05 -17.88
CA ILE A 271 -4.03 2.12 -17.09
C ILE A 271 -3.89 0.80 -17.85
N ARG A 272 -2.64 0.43 -18.12
CA ARG A 272 -2.32 -0.87 -18.70
C ARG A 272 -2.22 -1.91 -17.59
N ASN A 273 -2.80 -3.08 -17.86
CA ASN A 273 -2.65 -4.21 -16.97
C ASN A 273 -1.17 -4.64 -16.87
N ILE A 274 -0.78 -5.11 -15.70
CA ILE A 274 0.54 -5.69 -15.51
C ILE A 274 0.54 -7.05 -16.19
N SER A 275 1.42 -7.29 -17.15
CA SER A 275 1.55 -8.60 -17.81
C SER A 275 2.84 -9.33 -17.43
N LYS A 276 3.68 -8.70 -16.60
CA LYS A 276 4.95 -9.25 -16.17
C LYS A 276 5.20 -9.07 -14.67
N ALA A 277 5.72 -10.10 -14.02
CA ALA A 277 6.20 -10.04 -12.64
C ALA A 277 7.39 -10.96 -12.41
N LYS A 278 8.26 -10.57 -11.48
CA LYS A 278 9.31 -11.42 -10.91
C LYS A 278 8.78 -12.01 -9.62
N ILE A 279 8.85 -13.32 -9.46
CA ILE A 279 8.32 -14.01 -8.28
C ILE A 279 9.46 -14.76 -7.61
N ILE A 280 9.82 -14.35 -6.40
CA ILE A 280 10.73 -15.08 -5.54
C ILE A 280 9.94 -16.22 -4.92
N ILE A 281 10.31 -17.45 -5.28
CA ILE A 281 9.62 -18.68 -4.88
C ILE A 281 10.48 -19.45 -3.87
N PRO A 282 10.10 -19.48 -2.58
CA PRO A 282 10.80 -20.29 -1.61
C PRO A 282 10.71 -21.79 -1.95
N VAL A 283 11.86 -22.45 -1.98
CA VAL A 283 12.00 -23.88 -2.27
C VAL A 283 12.34 -24.61 -0.97
N THR A 284 11.65 -25.70 -0.71
CA THR A 284 11.80 -26.51 0.50
C THR A 284 12.03 -27.98 0.15
N LYS A 285 12.58 -28.76 1.10
CA LYS A 285 12.71 -30.22 0.99
C LYS A 285 11.35 -30.90 0.69
N GLN A 286 10.27 -30.42 1.30
CA GLN A 286 8.91 -30.93 1.05
C GLN A 286 8.40 -30.55 -0.36
N LEU A 287 8.69 -29.35 -0.85
CA LEU A 287 8.38 -29.00 -2.24
C LEU A 287 9.12 -29.93 -3.20
N CYS A 288 10.39 -30.24 -2.96
CA CYS A 288 11.15 -31.18 -3.78
C CYS A 288 10.49 -32.56 -3.84
N GLU A 289 9.95 -33.06 -2.73
CA GLU A 289 9.19 -34.32 -2.71
C GLU A 289 7.91 -34.24 -3.54
N LYS A 290 7.14 -33.14 -3.41
CA LYS A 290 5.95 -32.90 -4.24
C LYS A 290 6.30 -32.82 -5.73
N LEU A 291 7.40 -32.15 -6.07
CA LEU A 291 7.90 -32.04 -7.44
C LEU A 291 8.29 -33.42 -8.00
N ARG A 292 8.95 -34.29 -7.22
CA ARG A 292 9.25 -35.66 -7.66
C ARG A 292 7.98 -36.43 -8.02
N LYS A 293 6.96 -36.39 -7.15
CA LYS A 293 5.65 -37.02 -7.41
C LYS A 293 4.95 -36.41 -8.63
N TYR A 294 5.06 -35.09 -8.80
CA TYR A 294 4.54 -34.39 -9.97
C TYR A 294 5.23 -34.87 -11.26
N CYS A 295 6.57 -34.95 -11.26
CA CYS A 295 7.36 -35.46 -12.37
C CYS A 295 6.98 -36.91 -12.73
N GLU A 296 6.82 -37.78 -11.73
CA GLU A 296 6.36 -39.16 -11.91
C GLU A 296 4.98 -39.21 -12.60
N ARG A 297 4.04 -38.36 -12.16
CA ARG A 297 2.68 -38.28 -12.73
C ARG A 297 2.68 -37.86 -14.20
N ILE A 298 3.57 -36.94 -14.59
CA ILE A 298 3.70 -36.47 -15.98
C ILE A 298 4.68 -37.32 -16.81
N GLY A 299 5.18 -38.43 -16.26
CA GLY A 299 6.13 -39.33 -16.95
C GLY A 299 7.53 -38.73 -17.16
N SER A 300 7.87 -37.66 -16.46
CA SER A 300 9.18 -37.01 -16.52
C SER A 300 10.13 -37.56 -15.46
N LYS A 301 11.40 -37.78 -15.82
CA LYS A 301 12.45 -38.24 -14.90
C LYS A 301 13.62 -37.25 -14.92
N PRO A 302 13.45 -36.06 -14.32
CA PRO A 302 14.50 -35.04 -14.30
C PRO A 302 15.73 -35.55 -13.55
N ARG A 303 16.90 -35.31 -14.13
CA ARG A 303 18.23 -35.65 -13.59
C ARG A 303 19.05 -34.41 -13.27
N THR A 304 18.87 -33.35 -14.05
CA THR A 304 19.58 -32.08 -13.87
C THR A 304 18.74 -31.08 -13.09
N ILE A 305 19.39 -30.11 -12.43
CA ILE A 305 18.67 -29.02 -11.76
C ILE A 305 17.78 -28.23 -12.72
N ASN A 306 18.20 -28.01 -13.98
CA ASN A 306 17.41 -27.27 -14.95
C ASN A 306 16.10 -28.00 -15.28
N GLU A 307 16.12 -29.32 -15.49
CA GLU A 307 14.89 -30.10 -15.73
C GLU A 307 13.95 -30.07 -14.52
N TYR A 308 14.49 -30.10 -13.30
CA TYR A 308 13.69 -29.92 -12.08
C TYR A 308 13.08 -28.52 -11.98
N LEU A 309 13.80 -27.49 -12.39
CA LEU A 309 13.32 -26.11 -12.37
C LEU A 309 12.29 -25.83 -13.48
N GLU A 310 12.41 -26.48 -14.64
CA GLU A 310 11.37 -26.48 -15.67
C GLU A 310 10.08 -27.10 -15.13
N ALA A 311 10.20 -28.25 -14.44
CA ALA A 311 9.06 -28.89 -13.77
C ALA A 311 8.47 -28.00 -12.66
N LEU A 312 9.31 -27.30 -11.89
CA LEU A 312 8.86 -26.33 -10.89
C LEU A 312 8.09 -25.17 -11.52
N GLY A 313 8.55 -24.64 -12.66
CA GLY A 313 7.83 -23.60 -13.40
C GLY A 313 6.42 -24.04 -13.80
N LYS A 314 6.29 -25.24 -14.36
CA LYS A 314 4.97 -25.82 -14.72
C LYS A 314 4.10 -26.05 -13.49
N TYR A 315 4.66 -26.69 -12.46
CA TYR A 315 3.96 -26.97 -11.20
C TYR A 315 3.44 -25.69 -10.52
N TYR A 316 4.26 -24.63 -10.49
CA TYR A 316 3.87 -23.35 -9.89
C TYR A 316 2.69 -22.71 -10.63
N VAL A 317 2.73 -22.71 -11.98
CA VAL A 317 1.63 -22.19 -12.80
C VAL A 317 0.36 -23.00 -12.64
N GLU A 318 0.45 -24.33 -12.69
CA GLU A 318 -0.69 -25.23 -12.50
C GLU A 318 -1.35 -25.03 -11.13
N SER A 319 -0.54 -24.97 -10.08
CA SER A 319 -1.05 -24.85 -8.71
C SER A 319 -1.60 -23.47 -8.37
N SER A 320 -1.03 -22.40 -8.96
CA SER A 320 -1.38 -21.03 -8.59
C SER A 320 -2.35 -20.37 -9.57
N TYR A 321 -2.25 -20.63 -10.87
CA TYR A 321 -2.98 -19.84 -11.89
C TYR A 321 -4.16 -20.59 -12.52
N PHE A 322 -4.09 -21.92 -12.70
CA PHE A 322 -5.11 -22.64 -13.47
C PHE A 322 -6.52 -22.46 -12.90
N SER A 323 -6.68 -22.65 -11.59
CA SER A 323 -8.01 -22.50 -10.97
C SER A 323 -8.55 -21.06 -11.06
N ILE A 324 -7.69 -20.05 -11.11
CA ILE A 324 -8.10 -18.65 -11.26
C ILE A 324 -8.56 -18.39 -12.70
N VAL A 325 -7.78 -18.84 -13.67
CA VAL A 325 -8.12 -18.74 -15.10
C VAL A 325 -9.44 -19.48 -15.39
N GLU A 326 -9.58 -20.72 -14.94
CA GLU A 326 -10.75 -21.55 -15.23
C GLU A 326 -12.01 -21.08 -14.49
N LYS A 327 -11.92 -20.79 -13.18
CA LYS A 327 -13.11 -20.55 -12.35
C LYS A 327 -13.49 -19.08 -12.20
N ILE A 328 -12.51 -18.16 -12.24
CA ILE A 328 -12.76 -16.74 -12.02
C ILE A 328 -12.85 -16.02 -13.37
N LEU A 329 -11.90 -16.28 -14.27
CA LEU A 329 -11.87 -15.66 -15.60
C LEU A 329 -12.73 -16.41 -16.64
N ASN A 330 -13.28 -17.58 -16.29
CA ASN A 330 -14.00 -18.47 -17.21
C ASN A 330 -13.20 -18.74 -18.50
N GLY A 331 -11.88 -18.84 -18.38
CA GLY A 331 -10.95 -19.00 -19.47
C GLY A 331 -10.37 -20.41 -19.59
N VAL A 332 -9.52 -20.61 -20.59
CA VAL A 332 -8.82 -21.88 -20.83
C VAL A 332 -7.33 -21.61 -21.00
N VAL A 333 -6.50 -22.32 -20.24
CA VAL A 333 -5.04 -22.26 -20.41
C VAL A 333 -4.67 -22.98 -21.70
N SER A 334 -4.00 -22.28 -22.61
CA SER A 334 -3.63 -22.77 -23.94
C SER A 334 -2.23 -23.37 -23.97
N SER A 335 -1.24 -22.69 -23.39
CA SER A 335 0.13 -23.19 -23.28
C SER A 335 0.83 -22.63 -22.04
N VAL A 336 1.82 -23.40 -21.56
CA VAL A 336 2.75 -22.99 -20.51
C VAL A 336 4.16 -23.31 -21.00
N ASP A 337 4.84 -22.30 -21.51
CA ASP A 337 6.19 -22.40 -22.05
C ASP A 337 7.18 -22.01 -20.96
N VAL A 338 8.15 -22.89 -20.66
CA VAL A 338 9.08 -22.72 -19.55
C VAL A 338 10.51 -22.87 -20.05
N GLU A 339 11.36 -21.89 -19.70
CA GLU A 339 12.78 -21.86 -20.06
C GLU A 339 13.62 -21.48 -18.83
N VAL A 340 14.67 -22.24 -18.52
CA VAL A 340 15.59 -21.92 -17.43
C VAL A 340 16.80 -21.15 -17.96
N LYS A 341 17.11 -19.99 -17.36
CA LYS A 341 18.28 -19.17 -17.71
C LYS A 341 19.20 -18.93 -16.52
N GLY A 342 20.48 -18.76 -16.83
CA GLY A 342 21.51 -18.44 -15.83
C GLY A 342 22.02 -19.66 -15.08
N TYR A 343 22.86 -19.42 -14.08
CA TYR A 343 23.49 -20.42 -13.24
C TYR A 343 23.62 -19.88 -11.81
N GLY A 344 23.72 -20.79 -10.83
CA GLY A 344 23.94 -20.43 -9.42
C GLY A 344 22.96 -19.36 -8.91
N PRO A 345 23.41 -18.33 -8.18
CA PRO A 345 22.55 -17.33 -7.54
C PRO A 345 21.85 -16.37 -8.53
N LEU A 346 22.13 -16.47 -9.83
CA LEU A 346 21.47 -15.70 -10.90
C LEU A 346 20.48 -16.55 -11.71
N ARG A 347 20.27 -17.81 -11.30
CA ARG A 347 19.38 -18.74 -12.01
C ARG A 347 17.92 -18.29 -11.87
N ARG A 348 17.19 -18.35 -12.99
CA ARG A 348 15.78 -17.94 -13.08
C ARG A 348 15.01 -18.82 -14.05
N ILE A 349 13.73 -18.98 -13.78
CA ILE A 349 12.77 -19.71 -14.62
C ILE A 349 11.93 -18.66 -15.33
N ILE A 350 11.99 -18.61 -16.65
CA ILE A 350 11.15 -17.76 -17.48
C ILE A 350 9.95 -18.58 -17.90
N VAL A 351 8.75 -18.06 -17.64
CA VAL A 351 7.49 -18.71 -17.95
C VAL A 351 6.64 -17.77 -18.80
N GLU A 352 6.19 -18.25 -19.94
CA GLU A 352 5.13 -17.62 -20.74
C GLU A 352 3.85 -18.43 -20.58
N LEU A 353 2.85 -17.82 -19.94
CA LEU A 353 1.51 -18.38 -19.77
C LEU A 353 0.59 -17.78 -20.83
N THR A 354 0.08 -18.61 -21.73
CA THR A 354 -0.93 -18.22 -22.72
C THR A 354 -2.28 -18.79 -22.32
N TYR A 355 -3.31 -17.95 -22.23
CA TYR A 355 -4.67 -18.35 -21.90
C TYR A 355 -5.69 -17.55 -22.72
N SER A 356 -6.87 -18.13 -22.95
CA SER A 356 -7.98 -17.46 -23.60
C SER A 356 -9.07 -17.11 -22.58
N THR A 357 -9.64 -15.93 -22.72
CA THR A 357 -10.81 -15.45 -21.96
C THR A 357 -11.87 -14.96 -22.95
N SER A 358 -13.02 -14.50 -22.45
CA SER A 358 -14.07 -13.88 -23.27
C SER A 358 -13.60 -12.62 -24.03
N THR A 359 -12.52 -11.99 -23.60
CA THR A 359 -11.98 -10.75 -24.21
C THR A 359 -10.84 -11.04 -25.21
N GLY A 360 -10.44 -12.31 -25.38
CA GLY A 360 -9.43 -12.74 -26.34
C GLY A 360 -8.30 -13.57 -25.72
N ILE A 361 -7.23 -13.76 -26.50
CA ILE A 361 -6.04 -14.49 -26.07
C ILE A 361 -5.11 -13.53 -25.33
N LYS A 362 -4.67 -13.92 -24.15
CA LYS A 362 -3.76 -13.16 -23.29
C LYS A 362 -2.46 -13.92 -23.08
N LYS A 363 -1.38 -13.15 -22.91
CA LYS A 363 -0.05 -13.66 -22.60
C LYS A 363 0.50 -12.97 -21.37
N THR A 364 0.99 -13.77 -20.44
CA THR A 364 1.56 -13.32 -19.17
C THR A 364 2.97 -13.88 -19.03
N HIS A 365 3.92 -13.04 -18.63
CA HIS A 365 5.33 -13.40 -18.48
C HIS A 365 5.74 -13.40 -17.01
N LEU A 366 6.13 -14.55 -16.50
CA LEU A 366 6.63 -14.68 -15.13
C LEU A 366 8.13 -14.97 -15.15
N THR A 367 8.87 -14.35 -14.26
CA THR A 367 10.25 -14.74 -13.94
C THR A 367 10.28 -15.29 -12.53
N LEU A 368 10.29 -16.61 -12.39
CA LEU A 368 10.37 -17.27 -11.09
C LEU A 368 11.83 -17.39 -10.67
N ILE A 369 12.10 -17.04 -9.42
CA ILE A 369 13.45 -17.00 -8.84
C ILE A 369 13.45 -17.96 -7.65
N PRO A 370 14.06 -19.16 -7.78
CA PRO A 370 14.15 -20.11 -6.67
C PRO A 370 14.94 -19.51 -5.52
N TYR A 371 14.39 -19.65 -4.32
CA TYR A 371 14.95 -19.11 -3.08
C TYR A 371 15.04 -20.20 -2.03
N ALA A 372 16.24 -20.46 -1.52
CA ALA A 372 16.44 -21.32 -0.36
C ALA A 372 17.66 -20.82 0.42
N PHE A 373 17.89 -21.37 1.61
CA PHE A 373 19.07 -21.04 2.40
C PHE A 373 20.14 -22.10 2.21
N SER A 374 21.39 -21.67 2.03
CA SER A 374 22.55 -22.56 2.13
C SER A 374 23.29 -22.27 3.43
N PHE A 375 23.44 -23.28 4.28
CA PHE A 375 24.19 -23.14 5.53
C PHE A 375 25.63 -22.72 5.26
N LYS A 376 26.24 -23.29 4.21
CA LYS A 376 27.61 -22.95 3.78
C LYS A 376 27.77 -21.47 3.43
N GLU A 377 26.77 -20.86 2.79
CA GLU A 377 26.79 -19.44 2.39
C GLU A 377 26.45 -18.51 3.56
N LEU A 378 25.59 -18.95 4.47
CA LEU A 378 25.07 -18.13 5.57
C LEU A 378 25.80 -18.34 6.90
N LYS A 379 26.84 -19.17 6.95
CA LYS A 379 27.55 -19.50 8.19
C LYS A 379 28.09 -18.25 8.90
N GLY A 380 28.14 -18.31 10.23
CA GLY A 380 28.69 -17.23 11.06
C GLY A 380 27.69 -16.09 11.32
N PRO A 381 28.08 -14.81 11.12
CA PRO A 381 27.23 -13.67 11.48
C PRO A 381 25.89 -13.60 10.73
N GLU A 382 25.87 -14.02 9.47
CA GLU A 382 24.66 -13.99 8.63
C GLU A 382 23.55 -14.89 9.19
N LEU A 383 23.89 -16.09 9.68
CA LEU A 383 22.94 -16.99 10.35
C LEU A 383 22.41 -16.41 11.66
N ALA A 384 23.25 -15.64 12.37
CA ALA A 384 22.88 -14.97 13.61
C ALA A 384 21.91 -13.79 13.38
N ILE A 385 22.06 -13.10 12.25
CA ILE A 385 21.15 -12.03 11.78
C ILE A 385 19.84 -12.63 11.23
N LEU A 386 19.93 -13.77 10.54
CA LEU A 386 18.79 -14.41 9.88
C LEU A 386 17.65 -14.73 10.86
N ASN A 387 17.98 -15.13 12.09
CA ASN A 387 16.98 -15.55 13.06
C ASN A 387 16.65 -14.43 14.06
N PRO A 388 15.49 -13.76 13.91
CA PRO A 388 15.10 -12.65 14.79
C PRO A 388 14.81 -13.11 16.23
N PHE A 389 14.62 -14.41 16.47
CA PHE A 389 14.24 -14.97 17.76
C PHE A 389 15.43 -15.45 18.60
N LEU A 390 16.66 -15.21 18.14
CA LEU A 390 17.86 -15.42 18.94
C LEU A 390 17.98 -14.31 19.99
N THR A 391 18.22 -14.71 21.24
CA THR A 391 18.64 -13.75 22.28
C THR A 391 19.96 -13.09 21.91
N SER A 392 20.23 -11.89 22.43
CA SER A 392 21.49 -11.18 22.18
C SER A 392 22.72 -12.03 22.52
N GLN A 393 22.70 -12.77 23.64
CA GLN A 393 23.76 -13.74 23.99
C GLN A 393 23.89 -14.88 22.96
N ALA A 394 22.77 -15.44 22.49
CA ALA A 394 22.79 -16.50 21.47
C ALA A 394 23.37 -15.99 20.14
N ARG A 395 23.04 -14.75 19.74
CA ARG A 395 23.56 -14.11 18.52
C ARG A 395 25.07 -13.91 18.59
N ASP A 396 25.59 -13.46 19.73
CA ASP A 396 27.02 -13.23 19.93
C ASP A 396 27.84 -14.52 19.98
N HIS A 397 27.29 -15.57 20.61
CA HIS A 397 27.99 -16.85 20.76
C HIS A 397 27.91 -17.74 19.52
N LEU A 398 26.87 -17.62 18.68
CA LEU A 398 26.65 -18.50 17.54
C LEU A 398 27.84 -18.55 16.56
N PRO A 399 28.41 -17.41 16.08
CA PRO A 399 29.59 -17.46 15.21
C PRO A 399 30.81 -18.07 15.90
N ARG A 400 30.99 -17.84 17.21
CA ARG A 400 32.11 -18.39 17.99
C ARG A 400 32.01 -19.90 18.11
N ILE A 401 30.80 -20.43 18.30
CA ILE A 401 30.55 -21.86 18.40
C ILE A 401 30.83 -22.55 17.05
N ILE A 402 30.36 -21.98 15.94
CA ILE A 402 30.64 -22.50 14.59
C ILE A 402 32.15 -22.56 14.33
N ASN A 403 32.86 -21.46 14.57
CA ASN A 403 34.31 -21.39 14.37
C ASN A 403 35.06 -22.41 15.25
N ALA A 404 34.66 -22.55 16.51
CA ALA A 404 35.30 -23.50 17.41
C ALA A 404 35.11 -24.94 16.93
N PHE A 405 33.91 -25.33 16.49
CA PHE A 405 33.69 -26.65 15.91
C PHE A 405 34.56 -26.90 14.67
N GLU A 406 34.65 -25.93 13.75
CA GLU A 406 35.51 -26.04 12.57
C GLU A 406 37.01 -26.18 12.95
N GLU A 407 37.48 -25.43 13.97
CA GLU A 407 38.86 -25.55 14.49
C GLU A 407 39.19 -26.95 15.01
N TYR A 408 38.22 -27.63 15.63
CA TYR A 408 38.37 -29.01 16.11
C TYR A 408 38.08 -30.07 15.02
N GLY A 409 37.95 -29.66 13.76
CA GLY A 409 37.83 -30.57 12.63
C GLY A 409 36.42 -31.09 12.36
N TYR A 410 35.38 -30.52 12.99
CA TYR A 410 34.00 -30.82 12.63
C TYR A 410 33.70 -30.29 11.23
N LYS A 411 33.16 -31.17 10.37
CA LYS A 411 32.74 -30.81 9.00
C LYS A 411 31.27 -30.38 9.02
N LEU A 412 31.03 -29.11 9.28
CA LEU A 412 29.69 -28.53 9.30
C LEU A 412 29.27 -28.12 7.88
N THR A 413 28.71 -29.04 7.10
CA THR A 413 28.30 -28.77 5.72
C THR A 413 26.86 -28.30 5.59
N THR A 414 25.96 -28.77 6.45
CA THR A 414 24.54 -28.44 6.47
C THR A 414 24.11 -27.91 7.83
N LEU A 415 22.95 -27.24 7.88
CA LEU A 415 22.35 -26.80 9.14
C LEU A 415 22.06 -27.99 10.06
N THR A 416 21.66 -29.13 9.49
CA THR A 416 21.42 -30.36 10.23
C THR A 416 22.69 -30.86 10.91
N ASP A 417 23.84 -30.89 10.22
CA ASP A 417 25.13 -31.31 10.80
C ASP A 417 25.50 -30.45 12.03
N PHE A 418 25.25 -29.14 11.93
CA PHE A 418 25.50 -28.20 13.02
C PHE A 418 24.56 -28.40 14.21
N LEU A 419 23.26 -28.57 13.94
CA LEU A 419 22.27 -28.86 14.98
C LEU A 419 22.54 -30.18 15.69
N GLU A 420 22.97 -31.22 14.97
CA GLU A 420 23.36 -32.49 15.57
C GLU A 420 24.59 -32.35 16.46
N SER A 421 25.59 -31.58 16.03
CA SER A 421 26.79 -31.28 16.84
C SER A 421 26.44 -30.52 18.13
N LEU A 422 25.50 -29.56 18.06
CA LEU A 422 24.99 -28.85 19.23
C LEU A 422 24.15 -29.76 20.16
N ARG A 423 23.31 -30.63 19.60
CA ARG A 423 22.55 -31.63 20.36
C ARG A 423 23.50 -32.60 21.06
N GLU A 424 24.58 -33.03 20.40
CA GLU A 424 25.61 -33.85 21.02
C GLU A 424 26.25 -33.14 22.21
N ALA A 425 26.60 -31.85 22.06
CA ALA A 425 27.10 -31.05 23.17
C ALA A 425 26.09 -31.00 24.33
N LEU A 426 24.79 -30.85 24.07
CA LEU A 426 23.77 -30.75 25.12
C LEU A 426 23.51 -32.07 25.87
N PHE A 427 23.50 -33.20 25.17
CA PHE A 427 23.00 -34.47 25.71
C PHE A 427 24.11 -35.44 26.14
N LYS A 428 25.33 -35.35 25.58
CA LYS A 428 26.45 -36.24 25.91
C LYS A 428 27.52 -35.52 26.72
N LYS A 429 27.35 -35.46 28.04
CA LYS A 429 28.39 -34.90 28.94
C LYS A 429 29.73 -35.63 28.74
N GLY A 430 30.80 -34.86 28.53
CA GLY A 430 32.15 -35.37 28.29
C GLY A 430 32.48 -35.69 26.83
N SER A 431 31.56 -35.50 25.88
CA SER A 431 31.89 -35.53 24.46
C SER A 431 32.84 -34.38 24.08
N GLU A 432 33.53 -34.52 22.94
CA GLU A 432 34.35 -33.44 22.40
C GLU A 432 33.52 -32.18 22.16
N ALA A 433 32.31 -32.32 21.60
CA ALA A 433 31.36 -31.23 21.41
C ALA A 433 30.95 -30.54 22.72
N TYR A 434 30.73 -31.31 23.80
CA TYR A 434 30.45 -30.77 25.13
C TYR A 434 31.63 -29.92 25.63
N ASN A 435 32.86 -30.44 25.51
CA ASN A 435 34.06 -29.75 25.96
C ASN A 435 34.31 -28.45 25.19
N ILE A 436 34.04 -28.44 23.88
CA ILE A 436 34.16 -27.24 23.03
C ILE A 436 33.19 -26.15 23.51
N VAL A 437 31.90 -26.49 23.64
CA VAL A 437 30.85 -25.50 23.89
C VAL A 437 30.82 -25.04 25.35
N PHE A 438 30.89 -25.97 26.31
CA PHE A 438 30.70 -25.67 27.73
C PHE A 438 32.01 -25.39 28.47
N SER A 439 33.06 -26.18 28.20
CA SER A 439 34.32 -26.09 28.95
C SER A 439 35.27 -25.04 28.37
N ARG A 440 35.41 -24.96 27.03
CA ARG A 440 36.29 -23.99 26.35
C ARG A 440 35.63 -22.63 26.14
N LEU A 441 34.44 -22.62 25.53
CA LEU A 441 33.74 -21.36 25.22
C LEU A 441 32.94 -20.79 26.39
N GLY A 442 32.67 -21.59 27.44
CA GLY A 442 31.93 -21.14 28.63
C GLY A 442 30.47 -20.78 28.35
N VAL A 443 29.86 -21.30 27.29
CA VAL A 443 28.49 -20.94 26.91
C VAL A 443 27.49 -21.57 27.87
N HIS A 444 26.53 -20.81 28.38
CA HIS A 444 25.48 -21.36 29.24
C HIS A 444 24.55 -22.33 28.48
N LYS A 445 24.12 -23.41 29.15
CA LYS A 445 23.22 -24.43 28.59
C LYS A 445 21.94 -23.84 27.99
N GLY A 446 21.31 -22.89 28.69
CA GLY A 446 20.11 -22.21 28.20
C GLY A 446 20.32 -21.45 26.89
N THR A 447 21.52 -20.88 26.67
CA THR A 447 21.88 -20.20 25.42
C THR A 447 21.97 -21.20 24.27
N VAL A 448 22.59 -22.36 24.50
CA VAL A 448 22.69 -23.44 23.49
C VAL A 448 21.31 -24.04 23.20
N GLU A 449 20.48 -24.27 24.22
CA GLU A 449 19.09 -24.71 24.06
C GLU A 449 18.26 -23.71 23.26
N ASN A 450 18.45 -22.39 23.49
CA ASN A 450 17.81 -21.34 22.69
C ASN A 450 18.24 -21.40 21.22
N ILE A 451 19.55 -21.54 20.94
CA ILE A 451 20.08 -21.70 19.58
C ILE A 451 19.47 -22.93 18.90
N VAL A 452 19.51 -24.10 19.56
CA VAL A 452 18.97 -25.35 18.99
C VAL A 452 17.47 -25.25 18.73
N ARG A 453 16.71 -24.65 19.64
CA ARG A 453 15.26 -24.44 19.45
C ARG A 453 14.98 -23.50 18.29
N SER A 454 15.64 -22.34 18.25
CA SER A 454 15.38 -21.30 17.24
C SER A 454 15.85 -21.72 15.84
N LEU A 455 17.02 -22.35 15.72
CA LEU A 455 17.52 -22.89 14.45
C LEU A 455 16.84 -24.21 14.05
N GLY A 456 16.36 -24.99 15.03
CA GLY A 456 15.56 -26.19 14.78
C GLY A 456 14.32 -25.91 13.94
N VAL A 457 13.61 -24.81 14.24
CA VAL A 457 12.44 -24.36 13.44
C VAL A 457 12.80 -24.13 11.96
N LEU A 458 14.01 -23.61 11.69
CA LEU A 458 14.50 -23.35 10.33
C LEU A 458 14.92 -24.64 9.59
N ASP A 459 15.47 -25.61 10.31
CA ASP A 459 15.79 -26.92 9.74
C ASP A 459 14.52 -27.73 9.47
N ASP A 460 13.57 -27.70 10.41
CA ASP A 460 12.28 -28.38 10.34
C ASP A 460 11.41 -27.83 9.19
N SER A 461 11.50 -26.54 8.87
CA SER A 461 10.83 -25.97 7.71
C SER A 461 11.38 -26.50 6.37
N GLY A 462 12.58 -27.09 6.39
CA GLY A 462 13.20 -27.68 5.22
C GLY A 462 13.61 -26.67 4.15
N ILE A 463 13.73 -25.38 4.47
CA ILE A 463 14.17 -24.33 3.53
C ILE A 463 15.71 -24.25 3.42
N PHE A 464 16.44 -24.90 4.34
CA PHE A 464 17.90 -24.98 4.33
C PHE A 464 18.42 -26.18 3.52
N ASP A 465 19.56 -25.97 2.85
CA ASP A 465 20.36 -26.97 2.16
C ASP A 465 19.53 -27.84 1.22
N VAL A 466 18.67 -27.19 0.45
CA VAL A 466 17.71 -27.84 -0.45
C VAL A 466 18.43 -28.33 -1.69
N ILE A 467 18.34 -29.64 -1.96
CA ILE A 467 18.99 -30.27 -3.12
C ILE A 467 17.96 -30.52 -4.23
N LEU A 468 18.21 -29.94 -5.41
CA LEU A 468 17.46 -30.21 -6.64
C LEU A 468 18.39 -30.76 -7.72
N GLY A 469 18.08 -31.97 -8.21
CA GLY A 469 18.98 -32.72 -9.09
C GLY A 469 20.28 -33.05 -8.36
N ASN A 470 21.35 -32.36 -8.73
CA ASN A 470 22.71 -32.55 -8.23
C ASN A 470 23.31 -31.29 -7.59
N GLU A 471 22.52 -30.23 -7.39
CA GLU A 471 22.98 -28.94 -6.86
C GLU A 471 22.15 -28.51 -5.65
N ILE A 472 22.78 -27.74 -4.74
CA ILE A 472 22.10 -27.06 -3.65
C ILE A 472 21.51 -25.76 -4.20
N VAL A 473 20.23 -25.50 -3.93
CA VAL A 473 19.60 -24.21 -4.16
C VAL A 473 19.96 -23.30 -2.98
N GLY A 474 20.57 -22.16 -3.29
CA GLY A 474 20.97 -21.15 -2.31
C GLY A 474 20.14 -19.87 -2.43
N GLU A 475 20.61 -18.83 -1.75
CA GLU A 475 19.96 -17.51 -1.77
C GLU A 475 20.25 -16.83 -3.13
N PRO A 476 19.24 -16.35 -3.87
CA PRO A 476 19.48 -15.64 -5.11
C PRO A 476 20.16 -14.30 -4.83
N ASN A 477 20.90 -13.79 -5.82
CA ASN A 477 21.56 -12.50 -5.72
C ASN A 477 20.52 -11.37 -5.80
N LEU A 478 19.98 -10.97 -4.64
CA LEU A 478 18.93 -9.94 -4.56
C LEU A 478 19.41 -8.58 -5.07
N ASN A 479 20.69 -8.24 -4.90
CA ASN A 479 21.26 -6.99 -5.42
C ASN A 479 21.13 -6.92 -6.95
N ALA A 480 21.53 -8.00 -7.63
CA ALA A 480 21.40 -8.11 -9.08
C ALA A 480 19.94 -8.12 -9.53
N ILE A 481 19.03 -8.71 -8.76
CA ILE A 481 17.59 -8.68 -9.05
C ILE A 481 17.07 -7.25 -9.00
N LEU A 482 17.33 -6.53 -7.90
CA LEU A 482 16.87 -5.16 -7.67
C LEU A 482 17.45 -4.19 -8.71
N GLU A 483 18.72 -4.32 -9.08
CA GLU A 483 19.37 -3.50 -10.10
C GLU A 483 18.71 -3.62 -11.48
N ASN A 484 18.23 -4.83 -11.80
CA ASN A 484 17.61 -5.13 -13.08
C ASN A 484 16.07 -5.03 -13.05
N SER A 485 15.48 -4.41 -12.03
CA SER A 485 14.03 -4.41 -11.76
C SER A 485 13.39 -3.01 -11.72
N ARG A 486 13.95 -2.04 -12.45
CA ARG A 486 13.37 -0.69 -12.57
C ARG A 486 12.00 -0.74 -13.23
N ASN A 487 11.00 -0.09 -12.63
CA ASN A 487 9.60 -0.16 -13.06
C ASN A 487 9.02 -1.59 -13.13
N GLU A 488 9.39 -2.46 -12.19
CA GLU A 488 8.91 -3.84 -12.15
C GLU A 488 8.32 -4.22 -10.79
N LEU A 489 7.40 -5.18 -10.84
CA LEU A 489 6.80 -5.84 -9.70
C LEU A 489 7.61 -7.09 -9.33
N ILE A 490 8.11 -7.12 -8.10
CA ILE A 490 8.74 -8.28 -7.47
C ILE A 490 7.78 -8.77 -6.37
N ILE A 491 7.45 -10.05 -6.38
CA ILE A 491 6.56 -10.68 -5.40
C ILE A 491 7.34 -11.77 -4.68
N VAL A 492 7.33 -11.75 -3.35
CA VAL A 492 7.84 -12.84 -2.51
C VAL A 492 6.63 -13.67 -2.10
N ASP A 493 6.50 -14.87 -2.67
CA ASP A 493 5.33 -15.72 -2.46
C ASP A 493 5.47 -16.54 -1.16
N LEU A 494 5.15 -15.90 -0.04
CA LEU A 494 5.19 -16.51 1.30
C LEU A 494 4.02 -17.48 1.50
N ALA A 495 2.90 -17.27 0.81
CA ALA A 495 1.79 -18.23 0.79
C ALA A 495 2.24 -19.58 0.20
N PHE A 496 2.99 -19.55 -0.91
CA PHE A 496 3.55 -20.76 -1.50
C PHE A 496 4.58 -21.44 -0.58
N LEU A 497 5.37 -20.67 0.19
CA LEU A 497 6.21 -21.26 1.24
C LEU A 497 5.37 -22.02 2.26
N LYS A 498 4.31 -21.40 2.79
CA LYS A 498 3.42 -21.99 3.79
C LYS A 498 2.78 -23.31 3.33
N GLU A 499 2.36 -23.37 2.07
CA GLU A 499 1.77 -24.57 1.46
C GLU A 499 2.77 -25.75 1.37
N ASN A 500 4.07 -25.44 1.42
CA ASN A 500 5.16 -26.36 1.17
C ASN A 500 6.13 -26.50 2.35
N VAL A 501 5.67 -26.19 3.56
CA VAL A 501 6.38 -26.52 4.81
C VAL A 501 5.55 -27.45 5.71
N PRO A 502 6.18 -28.27 6.55
CA PRO A 502 5.45 -29.07 7.54
C PRO A 502 4.64 -28.17 8.49
N LEU A 503 3.47 -28.65 8.94
CA LEU A 503 2.55 -27.91 9.83
C LEU A 503 3.19 -27.43 11.15
N VAL A 504 4.33 -28.01 11.56
CA VAL A 504 5.01 -27.76 12.83
C VAL A 504 6.09 -26.66 12.72
N SER A 505 6.35 -26.13 11.51
CA SER A 505 7.57 -25.37 11.17
C SER A 505 7.63 -23.91 11.66
N GLY A 506 6.89 -23.54 12.70
CA GLY A 506 6.90 -22.17 13.27
C GLY A 506 6.64 -21.06 12.26
N ASN A 507 7.09 -19.83 12.56
CA ASN A 507 6.85 -18.65 11.74
C ASN A 507 7.98 -18.40 10.70
N VAL A 508 8.20 -19.37 9.81
CA VAL A 508 9.23 -19.29 8.75
C VAL A 508 8.96 -18.16 7.74
N GLU A 509 7.69 -17.81 7.51
CA GLU A 509 7.28 -16.67 6.68
C GLU A 509 7.94 -15.38 7.16
N ASN A 510 7.94 -15.14 8.49
CA ASN A 510 8.59 -13.97 9.09
C ASN A 510 10.09 -13.94 8.83
N ILE A 511 10.77 -15.07 8.91
CA ILE A 511 12.23 -15.13 8.72
C ILE A 511 12.59 -14.77 7.27
N VAL A 512 11.86 -15.33 6.30
CA VAL A 512 12.08 -15.00 4.87
C VAL A 512 11.72 -13.54 4.59
N ALA A 513 10.59 -13.06 5.09
CA ALA A 513 10.16 -11.66 4.95
C ALA A 513 11.23 -10.68 5.45
N LEU A 514 11.71 -10.87 6.68
CA LEU A 514 12.73 -10.02 7.30
C LEU A 514 14.07 -10.14 6.58
N ARG A 515 14.43 -11.33 6.11
CA ARG A 515 15.64 -11.52 5.33
C ARG A 515 15.61 -10.74 4.03
N ILE A 516 14.48 -10.74 3.32
CA ILE A 516 14.29 -9.93 2.10
C ILE A 516 14.37 -8.43 2.44
N LEU A 517 13.66 -7.97 3.47
CA LEU A 517 13.71 -6.57 3.92
C LEU A 517 15.15 -6.14 4.24
N TYR A 518 15.87 -6.95 5.01
CA TYR A 518 17.27 -6.71 5.36
C TYR A 518 18.15 -6.63 4.11
N LYS A 519 17.99 -7.54 3.15
CA LYS A 519 18.78 -7.51 1.90
C LYS A 519 18.46 -6.28 1.03
N VAL A 520 17.19 -5.88 0.94
CA VAL A 520 16.80 -4.64 0.24
C VAL A 520 17.46 -3.42 0.90
N PHE A 521 17.41 -3.35 2.23
CA PHE A 521 18.04 -2.28 3.01
C PHE A 521 19.56 -2.26 2.81
N MET A 522 20.23 -3.40 2.95
CA MET A 522 21.69 -3.50 2.77
C MET A 522 22.12 -3.11 1.35
N TRP A 523 21.35 -3.51 0.32
CA TRP A 523 21.61 -3.06 -1.04
C TRP A 523 21.54 -1.53 -1.16
N LYS A 524 20.53 -0.89 -0.56
CA LYS A 524 20.44 0.57 -0.52
C LYS A 524 21.64 1.20 0.18
N MET A 525 22.04 0.67 1.33
CA MET A 525 23.19 1.16 2.09
C MET A 525 24.50 1.04 1.33
N LEU A 526 24.73 -0.09 0.65
CA LEU A 526 25.91 -0.28 -0.19
C LEU A 526 25.95 0.74 -1.32
N ARG A 527 24.83 0.92 -2.04
CA ARG A 527 24.75 1.90 -3.14
C ARG A 527 24.87 3.35 -2.66
N TYR A 528 24.31 3.65 -1.49
CA TYR A 528 24.48 4.96 -0.85
C TYR A 528 25.95 5.24 -0.51
N ALA A 529 26.67 4.27 0.06
CA ALA A 529 28.10 4.39 0.37
C ALA A 529 28.94 4.62 -0.90
N GLU A 530 28.55 3.99 -2.02
CA GLU A 530 29.16 4.20 -3.34
C GLU A 530 28.74 5.53 -4.01
N ARG A 531 27.86 6.32 -3.37
CA ARG A 531 27.22 7.52 -3.96
C ARG A 531 26.48 7.22 -5.26
N ALA A 532 26.07 5.98 -5.46
CA ALA A 532 25.29 5.55 -6.60
C ALA A 532 23.82 5.91 -6.39
N LYS A 533 23.25 6.61 -7.37
CA LYS A 533 21.81 6.87 -7.43
C LYS A 533 21.07 5.56 -7.67
N THR A 534 20.02 5.29 -6.91
CA THR A 534 19.18 4.10 -7.06
C THR A 534 17.72 4.50 -7.16
N GLN A 535 16.93 3.67 -7.84
CA GLN A 535 15.51 3.91 -8.00
C GLN A 535 14.75 3.82 -6.66
N PRO A 536 13.61 4.50 -6.47
CA PRO A 536 12.77 4.29 -5.31
C PRO A 536 12.39 2.80 -5.19
N THR A 537 12.51 2.23 -3.99
CA THR A 537 12.12 0.83 -3.73
C THR A 537 11.01 0.84 -2.70
N ILE A 538 9.80 0.52 -3.15
CA ILE A 538 8.59 0.54 -2.33
C ILE A 538 8.33 -0.91 -1.91
N VAL A 539 8.46 -1.17 -0.60
CA VAL A 539 8.14 -2.48 -0.04
C VAL A 539 6.75 -2.47 0.55
N ILE A 540 5.91 -3.39 0.11
CA ILE A 540 4.55 -3.58 0.56
C ILE A 540 4.52 -4.86 1.39
N VAL A 541 4.14 -4.72 2.66
CA VAL A 541 3.99 -5.84 3.59
C VAL A 541 2.50 -6.04 3.82
N ASP A 542 1.90 -7.00 3.11
CA ASP A 542 0.50 -7.33 3.36
C ASP A 542 0.37 -8.16 4.64
N GLU A 543 -0.72 -7.95 5.37
CA GLU A 543 -0.92 -8.53 6.70
C GLU A 543 0.26 -8.27 7.66
N ALA A 544 0.75 -7.03 7.69
CA ALA A 544 1.90 -6.57 8.50
C ALA A 544 1.87 -7.04 9.97
N HIS A 545 0.67 -7.21 10.55
CA HIS A 545 0.50 -7.72 11.92
C HIS A 545 1.06 -9.13 12.13
N ARG A 546 1.23 -9.94 11.07
CA ARG A 546 1.86 -11.27 11.13
C ARG A 546 3.37 -11.19 11.34
N PHE A 547 3.97 -10.10 10.86
CA PHE A 547 5.43 -9.87 10.83
C PHE A 547 5.91 -8.97 11.97
N PHE A 548 5.06 -8.05 12.42
CA PHE A 548 5.35 -7.05 13.44
C PHE A 548 4.30 -7.15 14.57
N PRO A 549 4.51 -8.02 15.57
CA PRO A 549 3.56 -8.17 16.67
C PRO A 549 3.47 -6.90 17.51
N ALA A 550 2.25 -6.51 17.89
CA ALA A 550 2.02 -5.43 18.83
C ALA A 550 2.45 -5.88 20.24
N ALA A 551 3.25 -5.05 20.91
CA ALA A 551 3.90 -5.32 22.19
C ALA A 551 3.02 -6.09 23.20
N GLY A 552 3.49 -7.24 23.68
CA GLY A 552 2.79 -8.02 24.69
C GLY A 552 3.45 -9.33 25.16
N GLY A 553 4.51 -9.81 24.50
CA GLY A 553 5.20 -11.02 24.96
C GLY A 553 6.69 -10.94 24.72
N GLY A 554 7.48 -10.52 25.72
CA GLY A 554 8.94 -10.72 25.81
C GLY A 554 9.84 -10.15 24.69
N GLU A 555 9.30 -9.73 23.56
CA GLU A 555 9.99 -9.35 22.32
C GLU A 555 10.28 -7.83 22.25
N GLY A 556 10.52 -7.20 23.40
CA GLY A 556 10.89 -5.77 23.46
C GLY A 556 12.21 -5.44 22.76
N GLU A 557 13.09 -6.42 22.55
CA GLU A 557 14.35 -6.26 21.80
C GLU A 557 14.13 -6.18 20.27
N TYR A 558 13.02 -6.73 19.75
CA TYR A 558 12.80 -6.89 18.31
C TYR A 558 12.34 -5.60 17.61
N VAL A 559 11.39 -4.86 18.21
CA VAL A 559 10.82 -3.64 17.62
C VAL A 559 11.82 -2.47 17.62
N MET A 560 12.73 -2.42 18.61
CA MET A 560 13.77 -1.38 18.69
C MET A 560 14.80 -1.47 17.56
N GLN A 561 15.05 -2.66 16.99
CA GLN A 561 16.11 -2.84 15.99
C GLN A 561 15.66 -2.66 14.54
N VAL A 562 14.39 -2.92 14.21
CA VAL A 562 13.83 -2.66 12.86
C VAL A 562 13.45 -1.18 12.69
N ALA A 563 13.08 -0.49 13.77
CA ALA A 563 12.72 0.93 13.74
C ALA A 563 13.92 1.89 13.82
N CYS A 564 15.12 1.40 14.17
CA CYS A 564 16.35 2.20 14.29
C CYS A 564 17.43 1.86 13.23
N ALA A 565 17.09 1.09 12.19
CA ALA A 565 18.00 0.75 11.09
C ALA A 565 17.80 1.67 9.88
#